data_AF-A0A1T5P9V9-F1
#
_entry.id   AF-A0A1T5P9V9-F1
#
_cell.length_a   1.000
_cell.length_b   1.000
_cell.length_c   1.000
_cell.angle_alpha   90.00
_cell.angle_beta   90.00
_cell.angle_gamma   90.00
#
_symmetry.space_group_name_H-M   'P 1'
#
loop_
_entity.id
_entity.type
_entity.pdbx_description
1 polymer ?
#
loop_
_entity_poly.entity_id
_entity_poly.type
_entity_poly.pdbx_seq_one_letter_code
_entity_poly.pdbx_strand_id
1 'polypeptide(L)'
;MENLLTILTRITACGTSAGFIELVENELCNVIGSTSANNWSPGQRAEFMAFYTVFRTTATAAFNIKGALERAHAEDLTRELLTELESDLYELSSFQAGIELDELVAALDQYIEILVDGDRGIDGTIAAITGNYFRTFFLTLHSLEIEERISIAKINHHFSTVLYEY
;
A
#
# COMPACT_ATOMS: atom_id res chain seq x y z
N MET A 1 -2.46 0.63 19.91
CA MET A 1 -2.48 0.70 18.44
C MET A 1 -2.32 2.16 18.05
N GLU A 2 -1.38 2.50 17.16
CA GLU A 2 -1.27 3.87 16.61
C GLU A 2 -2.49 4.16 15.71
N ASN A 3 -2.99 5.41 15.71
CA ASN A 3 -4.17 5.76 14.92
C ASN A 3 -3.86 5.71 13.41
N LEU A 4 -4.85 5.38 12.60
CA LEU A 4 -4.67 5.11 11.17
C LEU A 4 -4.16 6.34 10.42
N LEU A 5 -4.64 7.54 10.75
CA LEU A 5 -4.20 8.77 10.10
C LEU A 5 -2.70 9.03 10.32
N THR A 6 -2.18 8.79 11.52
CA THR A 6 -0.74 8.96 11.83
C THR A 6 0.11 7.97 11.04
N ILE A 7 -0.30 6.70 11.00
CA ILE A 7 0.42 5.67 10.24
C ILE A 7 0.44 6.01 8.75
N LEU A 8 -0.72 6.33 8.18
CA LEU A 8 -0.84 6.68 6.76
C LEU A 8 -0.06 7.95 6.43
N THR A 9 -0.09 8.96 7.29
CA THR A 9 0.70 10.20 7.12
C THR A 9 2.20 9.91 7.08
N ARG A 10 2.70 9.03 7.95
CA ARG A 10 4.11 8.63 7.97
C ARG A 10 4.54 7.96 6.66
N ILE A 11 3.77 6.99 6.19
CA ILE A 11 4.17 6.22 5.00
C ILE A 11 3.88 6.97 3.68
N THR A 12 3.04 8.00 3.70
CA THR A 12 2.75 8.83 2.51
C THR A 12 3.47 10.18 2.52
N ALA A 13 4.40 10.40 3.45
CA ALA A 13 5.05 11.70 3.66
C ALA A 13 5.84 12.21 2.45
N CYS A 14 6.27 11.31 1.55
CA CYS A 14 7.18 11.64 0.45
C CYS A 14 6.50 12.05 -0.86
N GLY A 15 5.17 12.25 -0.88
CA GLY A 15 4.53 12.74 -2.11
C GLY A 15 3.01 12.74 -2.12
N THR A 16 2.47 13.04 -3.29
CA THR A 16 1.03 12.87 -3.59
C THR A 16 0.78 11.45 -4.08
N SER A 17 -0.50 11.04 -4.08
CA SER A 17 -0.91 9.77 -4.71
C SER A 17 -0.41 9.68 -6.17
N ALA A 18 -0.57 10.77 -6.94
CA ALA A 18 -0.09 10.84 -8.32
C ALA A 18 1.43 10.68 -8.42
N GLY A 19 2.20 11.35 -7.56
CA GLY A 19 3.67 11.25 -7.57
C GLY A 19 4.16 9.86 -7.14
N PHE A 20 3.47 9.21 -6.19
CA PHE A 20 3.79 7.84 -5.82
C PHE A 20 3.48 6.84 -6.95
N ILE A 21 2.33 7.00 -7.62
CA ILE A 21 1.96 6.15 -8.77
C ILE A 21 2.95 6.35 -9.91
N GLU A 22 3.34 7.58 -10.22
CA GLU A 22 4.35 7.89 -11.24
C GLU A 22 5.70 7.25 -10.90
N LEU A 23 6.11 7.29 -9.63
CA LEU A 23 7.31 6.60 -9.16
C LEU A 23 7.19 5.08 -9.39
N VAL A 24 6.08 4.47 -9.00
CA VAL A 24 5.80 3.04 -9.20
C VAL A 24 5.81 2.66 -10.68
N GLU A 25 5.24 3.49 -11.55
CA GLU A 25 5.22 3.33 -13.02
C GLU A 25 6.63 3.44 -13.63
N ASN A 26 7.42 4.42 -13.19
CA ASN A 26 8.79 4.60 -13.64
C ASN A 26 9.66 3.41 -13.24
N GLU A 27 9.55 2.97 -11.99
CA GLU A 27 10.32 1.82 -11.51
C GLU A 27 9.87 0.51 -12.17
N LEU A 28 8.58 0.35 -12.49
CA LEU A 28 8.12 -0.77 -13.34
C LEU A 28 8.83 -0.77 -14.69
N CYS A 29 8.88 0.38 -15.36
CA CYS A 29 9.55 0.50 -16.66
C CYS A 29 11.02 0.14 -16.57
N ASN A 30 11.68 0.52 -15.47
CA ASN A 30 13.08 0.18 -15.21
C ASN A 30 13.27 -1.34 -15.02
N VAL A 31 12.40 -1.97 -14.22
CA VAL A 31 12.46 -3.42 -13.98
C VAL A 31 12.21 -4.21 -15.26
N ILE A 32 11.17 -3.91 -16.03
CA ILE A 32 10.87 -4.61 -17.31
C ILE A 32 11.98 -4.36 -18.34
N GLY A 33 12.57 -3.18 -18.32
CA GLY A 33 13.68 -2.80 -19.20
C GLY A 33 15.04 -3.35 -18.79
N SER A 34 15.14 -4.03 -17.65
CA SER A 34 16.40 -4.54 -17.08
C SER A 34 16.93 -5.75 -17.84
N THR A 35 18.25 -5.98 -17.75
CA THR A 35 18.90 -7.19 -18.27
C THR A 35 18.35 -8.45 -17.59
N SER A 36 17.99 -8.37 -16.31
CA SER A 36 17.33 -9.45 -15.56
C SER A 36 15.99 -9.84 -16.19
N ALA A 37 15.17 -8.86 -16.55
CA ALA A 37 13.85 -9.11 -17.17
C ALA A 37 13.93 -9.64 -18.61
N ASN A 38 15.08 -9.51 -19.30
CA ASN A 38 15.29 -10.15 -20.59
C ASN A 38 15.33 -11.68 -20.52
N ASN A 39 15.72 -12.22 -19.36
CA ASN A 39 15.80 -13.67 -19.12
C ASN A 39 14.54 -14.25 -18.48
N TRP A 40 13.53 -13.42 -18.19
CA TRP A 40 12.30 -13.88 -17.57
C TRP A 40 11.47 -14.72 -18.53
N SER A 41 10.97 -15.83 -18.00
CA SER A 41 9.91 -16.59 -18.63
C SER A 41 8.63 -15.74 -18.75
N PRO A 42 7.71 -16.09 -19.65
CA PRO A 42 6.39 -15.45 -19.71
C PRO A 42 5.62 -15.48 -18.38
N GLY A 43 5.79 -16.55 -17.59
CA GLY A 43 5.17 -16.68 -16.27
C GLY A 43 5.69 -15.65 -15.28
N GLN A 44 7.02 -15.51 -15.17
CA GLN A 44 7.65 -14.50 -14.31
C GLN A 44 7.26 -13.06 -14.69
N ARG A 45 7.12 -12.78 -15.99
CA ARG A 45 6.60 -11.49 -16.46
C ARG A 45 5.15 -11.27 -16.03
N ALA A 46 4.30 -12.28 -16.13
CA ALA A 46 2.90 -12.18 -15.71
C ALA A 46 2.77 -11.99 -14.20
N GLU A 47 3.54 -12.73 -13.40
CA GLU A 47 3.61 -12.60 -11.94
C GLU A 47 4.04 -11.19 -11.53
N PHE A 48 5.08 -10.66 -12.18
CA PHE A 48 5.53 -9.29 -11.93
C PHE A 48 4.47 -8.23 -12.25
N MET A 49 3.75 -8.38 -13.37
CA MET A 49 2.66 -7.45 -13.73
C MET A 49 1.46 -7.55 -12.78
N ALA A 50 1.16 -8.74 -12.26
CA ALA A 50 0.13 -8.94 -11.25
C ALA A 50 0.53 -8.27 -9.94
N PHE A 51 1.76 -8.51 -9.47
CA PHE A 51 2.32 -7.87 -8.29
C PHE A 51 2.30 -6.34 -8.38
N TYR A 52 2.70 -5.79 -9.54
CA TYR A 52 2.60 -4.36 -9.81
C TYR A 52 1.17 -3.81 -9.71
N THR A 53 0.20 -4.54 -10.27
CA THR A 53 -1.21 -4.12 -10.24
C THR A 53 -1.72 -4.04 -8.81
N VAL A 54 -1.36 -5.02 -7.98
CA VAL A 54 -1.64 -5.02 -6.53
C VAL A 54 -0.99 -3.79 -5.89
N PHE A 55 0.30 -3.55 -6.13
CA PHE A 55 1.00 -2.40 -5.53
C PHE A 55 0.34 -1.06 -5.85
N ARG A 56 -0.04 -0.84 -7.11
CA ARG A 56 -0.71 0.39 -7.54
C ARG A 56 -2.09 0.56 -6.90
N THR A 57 -2.89 -0.50 -6.87
CA THR A 57 -4.24 -0.46 -6.29
C THR A 57 -4.20 -0.24 -4.77
N THR A 58 -3.36 -0.99 -4.07
CA THR A 58 -3.17 -0.87 -2.62
C THR A 58 -2.59 0.49 -2.22
N ALA A 59 -1.63 1.03 -2.97
CA ALA A 59 -1.11 2.37 -2.71
C ALA A 59 -2.18 3.46 -2.92
N THR A 60 -2.95 3.37 -4.00
CA THR A 60 -4.05 4.31 -4.27
C THR A 60 -5.06 4.29 -3.13
N ALA A 61 -5.45 3.10 -2.68
CA ALA A 61 -6.36 2.92 -1.55
C ALA A 61 -5.83 3.59 -0.27
N ALA A 62 -4.55 3.41 0.06
CA ALA A 62 -3.93 4.04 1.22
C ALA A 62 -4.00 5.58 1.18
N PHE A 63 -3.74 6.19 0.01
CA PHE A 63 -3.87 7.64 -0.17
C PHE A 63 -5.32 8.12 -0.09
N ASN A 64 -6.26 7.38 -0.66
CA ASN A 64 -7.69 7.72 -0.61
C ASN A 64 -8.22 7.70 0.83
N ILE A 65 -7.87 6.65 1.59
CA ILE A 65 -8.24 6.51 3.00
C ILE A 65 -7.64 7.65 3.82
N LYS A 66 -6.35 7.96 3.63
CA LYS A 66 -5.71 9.12 4.28
C LYS A 66 -6.47 10.41 3.98
N GLY A 67 -6.74 10.67 2.71
CA GLY A 67 -7.42 11.89 2.29
C GLY A 67 -8.83 12.00 2.88
N ALA A 68 -9.56 10.89 3.00
CA ALA A 68 -10.88 10.86 3.62
C ALA A 68 -10.82 11.10 5.13
N LEU A 69 -9.86 10.51 5.84
CA LEU A 69 -9.59 10.79 7.26
C LEU A 69 -9.26 12.26 7.49
N GLU A 70 -8.40 12.86 6.66
CA GLU A 70 -8.05 14.28 6.72
C GLU A 70 -9.27 15.19 6.50
N ARG A 71 -10.10 14.88 5.50
CA ARG A 71 -11.35 15.63 5.22
C ARG A 71 -12.37 15.52 6.33
N ALA A 72 -12.49 14.35 6.94
CA ALA A 72 -13.42 14.09 8.04
C ALA A 72 -12.89 14.56 9.41
N HIS A 73 -11.64 15.05 9.48
CA HIS A 73 -10.93 15.31 10.73
C HIS A 73 -10.96 14.11 11.69
N ALA A 74 -10.85 12.91 11.13
CA ALA A 74 -10.89 11.65 11.86
C ALA A 74 -9.49 11.05 11.99
N GLU A 75 -9.15 10.54 13.17
CA GLU A 75 -7.88 9.86 13.41
C GLU A 75 -7.91 8.38 12.97
N ASP A 76 -9.10 7.79 12.89
CA ASP A 76 -9.38 6.38 12.56
C ASP A 76 -10.67 6.22 11.77
N LEU A 77 -10.94 5.00 11.28
CA LEU A 77 -12.16 4.70 10.52
C LEU A 77 -13.43 4.97 11.33
N THR A 78 -14.36 5.71 10.73
CA THR A 78 -15.72 5.91 11.23
C THR A 78 -16.73 5.21 10.32
N ARG A 79 -17.97 5.05 10.77
CA ARG A 79 -19.02 4.41 9.97
C ARG A 79 -19.27 5.14 8.66
N GLU A 80 -19.28 6.47 8.68
CA GLU A 80 -19.47 7.31 7.49
C GLU A 80 -18.35 7.04 6.48
N LEU A 81 -17.12 6.94 6.97
CA LEU A 81 -15.95 6.61 6.15
C LEU A 81 -16.00 5.17 5.62
N LEU A 82 -16.60 4.20 6.33
CA LEU A 82 -16.73 2.83 5.81
C LEU A 82 -17.55 2.77 4.52
N THR A 83 -18.59 3.60 4.40
CA THR A 83 -19.42 3.65 3.18
C THR A 83 -18.72 4.41 2.07
N GLU A 84 -18.02 5.50 2.39
CA GLU A 84 -17.24 6.27 1.41
C GLU A 84 -16.09 5.45 0.82
N LEU A 85 -15.40 4.68 1.67
CA LEU A 85 -14.16 3.99 1.35
C LEU A 85 -14.34 2.49 1.08
N GLU A 86 -15.56 2.01 0.80
CA GLU A 86 -15.86 0.58 0.66
C GLU A 86 -14.88 -0.13 -0.30
N SER A 87 -14.64 0.46 -1.47
CA SER A 87 -13.70 -0.09 -2.46
C SER A 87 -12.26 -0.05 -1.96
N ASP A 88 -11.78 1.07 -1.41
CA ASP A 88 -10.39 1.21 -0.96
C ASP A 88 -10.09 0.27 0.22
N LEU A 89 -11.05 0.12 1.13
CA LEU A 89 -10.97 -0.80 2.26
C LEU A 89 -10.97 -2.26 1.80
N TYR A 90 -11.75 -2.59 0.77
CA TYR A 90 -11.72 -3.92 0.15
C TYR A 90 -10.36 -4.23 -0.46
N GLU A 91 -9.76 -3.29 -1.20
CA GLU A 91 -8.42 -3.50 -1.80
C GLU A 91 -7.34 -3.70 -0.73
N LEU A 92 -7.34 -2.88 0.34
CA LEU A 92 -6.37 -3.08 1.44
C LEU A 92 -6.59 -4.39 2.19
N SER A 93 -7.85 -4.75 2.48
CA SER A 93 -8.15 -6.01 3.18
C SER A 93 -7.77 -7.23 2.33
N SER A 94 -8.07 -7.18 1.03
CA SER A 94 -7.71 -8.23 0.09
C SER A 94 -6.19 -8.37 -0.06
N PHE A 95 -5.46 -7.25 -0.05
CA PHE A 95 -3.99 -7.28 -0.02
C PHE A 95 -3.49 -7.95 1.26
N GLN A 96 -4.00 -7.56 2.43
CA GLN A 96 -3.56 -8.13 3.72
C GLN A 96 -3.83 -9.63 3.85
N ALA A 97 -5.00 -10.08 3.38
CA ALA A 97 -5.39 -11.49 3.45
C ALA A 97 -4.82 -12.33 2.29
N GLY A 98 -4.48 -11.70 1.18
CA GLY A 98 -4.11 -12.37 -0.07
C GLY A 98 -2.62 -12.63 -0.25
N ILE A 99 -1.75 -12.08 0.61
CA ILE A 99 -0.31 -12.33 0.59
C ILE A 99 0.20 -12.58 2.00
N GLU A 100 0.96 -13.66 2.17
CA GLU A 100 1.64 -13.93 3.44
C GLU A 100 2.81 -12.95 3.62
N LEU A 101 3.16 -12.65 4.88
CA LEU A 101 4.17 -11.64 5.17
C LEU A 101 5.56 -12.02 4.61
N ASP A 102 5.93 -13.30 4.69
CA ASP A 102 7.19 -13.82 4.16
C ASP A 102 7.24 -13.78 2.62
N GLU A 103 6.13 -14.09 1.96
CA GLU A 103 5.98 -13.93 0.51
C GLU A 103 6.11 -12.47 0.08
N LEU A 104 5.47 -11.55 0.81
CA LEU A 104 5.58 -10.11 0.56
C LEU A 104 7.01 -9.61 0.73
N VAL A 105 7.71 -10.04 1.79
CA VAL A 105 9.11 -9.70 2.02
C VAL A 105 9.99 -10.21 0.88
N ALA A 106 9.81 -11.47 0.46
CA ALA A 106 10.59 -12.05 -0.63
C ALA A 106 10.36 -11.31 -1.96
N ALA A 107 9.11 -10.97 -2.28
CA ALA A 107 8.76 -10.23 -3.48
C ALA A 107 9.35 -8.80 -3.49
N LEU A 108 9.30 -8.12 -2.34
CA LEU A 108 9.92 -6.80 -2.16
C LEU A 108 11.44 -6.85 -2.29
N ASP A 109 12.10 -7.82 -1.66
CA ASP A 109 13.55 -7.95 -1.71
C ASP A 109 14.03 -8.25 -3.14
N GLN A 110 13.32 -9.14 -3.86
CA GLN A 110 13.58 -9.40 -5.28
C GLN A 110 13.40 -8.14 -6.14
N TYR A 111 12.32 -7.38 -5.91
CA TYR A 111 12.08 -6.13 -6.63
C TYR A 111 13.20 -5.10 -6.40
N ILE A 112 13.64 -4.94 -5.15
CA ILE A 112 14.71 -4.02 -4.78
C ILE A 112 16.04 -4.44 -5.41
N GLU A 113 16.34 -5.74 -5.41
CA GLU A 113 17.54 -6.28 -6.07
C GLU A 113 17.56 -5.91 -7.56
N ILE A 114 16.44 -6.10 -8.27
CA ILE A 114 16.36 -5.75 -9.69
C ILE A 114 16.49 -4.24 -9.92
N LEU A 115 15.97 -3.40 -9.02
CA LEU A 115 16.13 -1.96 -9.09
C LEU A 115 17.56 -1.51 -8.86
N VAL A 116 18.26 -2.11 -7.90
CA VAL A 116 19.64 -1.76 -7.53
C VAL A 116 20.65 -2.27 -8.55
N ASP A 117 20.45 -3.48 -9.07
CA ASP A 117 21.34 -4.11 -10.07
C ASP A 117 21.01 -3.70 -11.51
N GLY A 118 20.00 -2.85 -11.70
CA GLY A 118 19.59 -2.33 -12.99
C GLY A 118 20.70 -1.51 -13.65
N ASP A 119 21.24 -2.02 -14.77
CA ASP A 119 22.35 -1.48 -15.57
C ASP A 119 22.03 -0.13 -16.28
N ARG A 120 21.07 0.66 -15.78
CA ARG A 120 20.55 1.88 -16.40
C ARG A 120 20.36 3.01 -15.39
N GLY A 121 21.41 3.83 -15.25
CA GLY A 121 21.32 5.28 -15.06
C GLY A 121 20.77 5.85 -13.75
N ILE A 122 20.15 5.05 -12.88
CA ILE A 122 19.83 5.46 -11.51
C ILE A 122 21.07 5.19 -10.65
N ASP A 123 21.51 6.19 -9.89
CA ASP A 123 22.52 6.00 -8.85
C ASP A 123 22.03 4.86 -7.95
N GLY A 124 22.80 3.77 -7.80
CA GLY A 124 22.43 2.63 -6.97
C GLY A 124 22.02 3.03 -5.54
N THR A 125 22.51 4.17 -5.06
CA THR A 125 22.06 4.81 -3.81
C THR A 125 20.60 5.27 -3.86
N ILE A 126 20.19 5.93 -4.95
CA ILE A 126 18.81 6.38 -5.16
C ILE A 126 17.88 5.17 -5.30
N ALA A 127 18.29 4.15 -6.08
CA ALA A 127 17.53 2.91 -6.23
C ALA A 127 17.33 2.20 -4.87
N ALA A 128 18.37 2.14 -4.05
CA ALA A 128 18.28 1.55 -2.71
C ALA A 128 17.39 2.36 -1.76
N ILE A 129 17.42 3.70 -1.83
CA ILE A 129 16.53 4.56 -1.03
C ILE A 129 15.07 4.35 -1.44
N THR A 130 14.78 4.40 -2.74
CA THR A 130 13.43 4.18 -3.30
C THR A 130 12.92 2.78 -2.95
N GLY A 131 13.76 1.76 -3.12
CA GLY A 131 13.44 0.38 -2.77
C GLY A 131 13.09 0.20 -1.29
N ASN A 132 13.89 0.78 -0.39
CA ASN A 132 13.62 0.74 1.06
C ASN A 132 12.36 1.51 1.46
N TYR A 133 12.05 2.62 0.76
CA TYR A 133 10.80 3.34 0.96
C TYR A 133 9.60 2.47 0.56
N PHE A 134 9.63 1.84 -0.61
CA PHE A 134 8.59 0.89 -1.03
C PHE A 134 8.43 -0.26 -0.04
N ARG A 135 9.55 -0.84 0.41
CA ARG A 135 9.54 -1.90 1.42
C ARG A 135 8.80 -1.46 2.68
N THR A 136 9.17 -0.30 3.22
CA THR A 136 8.55 0.25 4.43
C THR A 136 7.07 0.52 4.22
N PHE A 137 6.70 1.08 3.06
CA PHE A 137 5.32 1.38 2.70
C PHE A 137 4.44 0.12 2.71
N PHE A 138 4.79 -0.90 1.91
CA PHE A 138 3.95 -2.09 1.75
C PHE A 138 3.93 -2.99 2.99
N LEU A 139 5.06 -3.12 3.70
CA LEU A 139 5.07 -3.85 4.97
C LEU A 139 4.21 -3.15 6.03
N THR A 140 4.21 -1.81 6.06
CA THR A 140 3.33 -1.08 6.97
C THR A 140 1.87 -1.29 6.60
N LEU A 141 1.51 -1.20 5.31
CA LEU A 141 0.15 -1.47 4.83
C LEU A 141 -0.31 -2.88 5.19
N HIS A 142 0.55 -3.88 5.04
CA HIS A 142 0.27 -5.26 5.42
C HIS A 142 -0.05 -5.39 6.92
N SER A 143 0.62 -4.61 7.76
CA SER A 143 0.43 -4.59 9.22
C SER A 143 -0.71 -3.70 9.75
N LEU A 144 -1.51 -3.05 8.88
CA LEU A 144 -2.56 -2.12 9.32
C LEU A 144 -3.75 -2.74 10.05
N GLU A 145 -3.95 -4.06 9.95
CA GLU A 145 -5.07 -4.78 10.56
C GLU A 145 -6.43 -4.18 10.14
N ILE A 146 -6.63 -3.92 8.85
CA ILE A 146 -7.80 -3.17 8.34
C ILE A 146 -9.12 -3.85 8.72
N GLU A 147 -9.20 -5.18 8.68
CA GLU A 147 -10.41 -5.90 9.09
C GLU A 147 -10.80 -5.67 10.55
N GLU A 148 -9.81 -5.59 11.45
CA GLU A 148 -10.03 -5.27 12.86
C GLU A 148 -10.53 -3.82 13.00
N ARG A 149 -9.89 -2.88 12.31
CA ARG A 149 -10.30 -1.46 12.32
C ARG A 149 -11.72 -1.26 11.78
N ILE A 150 -12.09 -1.98 10.72
CA ILE A 150 -13.46 -2.00 10.18
C ILE A 150 -14.44 -2.52 11.24
N SER A 151 -14.07 -3.58 11.96
CA SER A 151 -14.91 -4.18 13.01
C SER A 151 -15.13 -3.22 14.17
N ILE A 152 -14.08 -2.54 14.64
CA ILE A 152 -14.15 -1.52 15.69
C ILE A 152 -15.06 -0.35 15.27
N ALA A 153 -14.91 0.16 14.05
CA ALA A 153 -15.73 1.25 13.52
C ALA A 153 -17.23 0.88 13.47
N LYS A 154 -17.56 -0.38 13.20
CA LYS A 154 -18.94 -0.90 13.24
C LYS A 154 -19.48 -0.99 14.67
N ILE A 155 -18.66 -1.42 15.64
CA ILE A 155 -19.06 -1.60 17.05
C ILE A 155 -19.29 -0.28 17.78
N ASN A 156 -18.42 0.71 17.60
CA ASN A 156 -18.52 2.01 18.29
C ASN A 156 -19.84 2.74 17.99
N HIS A 157 -20.48 2.43 16.86
CA HIS A 157 -21.82 2.91 16.54
C HIS A 157 -22.94 2.22 17.34
N HIS A 158 -22.79 0.93 17.67
CA HIS A 158 -23.81 0.21 18.43
C HIS A 158 -23.96 0.78 19.85
N PHE A 159 -22.86 1.15 20.50
CA PHE A 159 -22.88 1.74 21.84
C PHE A 159 -23.40 3.18 21.88
N SER A 160 -23.14 4.00 20.87
CA SER A 160 -23.69 5.36 20.81
C SER A 160 -25.20 5.35 20.56
N THR A 161 -25.70 4.43 19.73
CA THR A 161 -27.15 4.30 19.46
C THR A 161 -27.93 3.88 20.71
N VAL A 162 -27.40 2.96 21.51
CA VAL A 162 -28.04 2.48 22.76
C VAL A 162 -28.04 3.56 23.86
N LEU A 163 -27.06 4.46 23.89
CA LEU A 163 -26.98 5.54 24.88
C LEU A 163 -27.95 6.71 24.60
N TYR A 164 -28.46 6.85 23.39
CA TYR A 164 -29.47 7.87 23.04
C TYR A 164 -30.92 7.37 23.12
N GLU A 165 -31.14 6.10 23.49
CA GLU A 165 -32.48 5.52 23.71
C GLU A 165 -32.91 5.50 25.20
N TYR A 166 -32.18 6.18 26.09
CA TYR A 166 -32.53 6.39 27.51
C TYR A 166 -32.51 7.87 27.89
#